data_AF-A0A9D2UNE5-F1
#
_entry.id   AF-A0A9D2UNE5-F1
#
_cell.length_a   1.000
_cell.length_b   1.000
_cell.length_c   1.000
_cell.angle_alpha   90.00
_cell.angle_beta   90.00
_cell.angle_gamma   90.00
#
_symmetry.space_group_name_H-M   'P 1'
#
loop_
_entity.id
_entity.type
_entity.pdbx_description
1 polymer ?
#
loop_
_entity_poly.entity_id
_entity_poly.type
_entity_poly.pdbx_seq_one_letter_code
_entity_poly.pdbx_strand_id
1 'polypeptide(L)'
;LLPVVYALTQSGGLGVGIVLGAMVGFFALGLVVVDLLGGLLVRWFAHLSGRRAATPEHLVAARLVSDEPKRFWRRVSGLAMASFTAAVCGSGVALMQLGLDAAEDEPGSMGTSDINLFHDLFTGVLLVMGIAIVLIAVSAVINQVADIYDRTDTFSDLYAAGADPQLLHRALVRAVMAPAIWVSLLAGGLGLMLVLPLAGAALVFKPATFLTILLTLVIGIVIIRCGLQLTKPILRSVATAGRARD
;
A
#
# COMPACT_ATOMS: atom_id res chain seq x y z
N LEU A 1 28.60 -7.58 -6.58
CA LEU A 1 28.00 -7.66 -5.23
C LEU A 1 28.11 -9.07 -4.63
N LEU A 2 27.70 -10.12 -5.34
CA LEU A 2 27.82 -11.53 -4.90
C LEU A 2 29.23 -11.97 -4.41
N PRO A 3 30.35 -11.69 -5.10
CA PRO A 3 31.68 -12.13 -4.63
C PRO A 3 32.18 -11.36 -3.40
N VAL A 4 31.73 -10.11 -3.23
CA VAL A 4 32.06 -9.28 -2.06
C VAL A 4 31.25 -9.72 -0.84
N VAL A 5 29.97 -10.02 -1.02
CA VAL A 5 29.10 -10.59 0.03
C VAL A 5 29.63 -11.95 0.49
N TYR A 6 30.03 -12.82 -0.44
CA TYR A 6 30.61 -14.13 -0.14
C TYR A 6 31.95 -14.04 0.62
N ALA A 7 32.82 -13.12 0.23
CA ALA A 7 34.08 -12.88 0.93
C ALA A 7 33.88 -12.28 2.33
N LEU A 8 32.81 -11.50 2.54
CA LEU A 8 32.50 -10.89 3.83
C LEU A 8 31.86 -11.88 4.81
N THR A 9 31.02 -12.80 4.34
CA THR A 9 30.42 -13.87 5.17
C THR A 9 31.46 -14.80 5.80
N GLN A 10 32.67 -14.88 5.24
CA GLN A 10 33.80 -15.64 5.80
C GLN A 10 34.45 -14.95 7.02
N SER A 11 34.16 -13.67 7.30
CA SER A 11 34.81 -12.90 8.39
C SER A 11 34.09 -12.95 9.75
N GLY A 12 33.15 -13.88 9.95
CA GLY A 12 32.42 -14.04 11.20
C GLY A 12 31.34 -12.97 11.43
N GLY A 13 31.20 -12.46 12.65
CA GLY A 13 30.10 -11.55 13.05
C GLY A 13 30.02 -10.22 12.29
N LEU A 14 31.16 -9.69 11.81
CA LEU A 14 31.19 -8.48 10.97
C LEU A 14 30.57 -8.73 9.59
N GLY A 15 30.73 -9.93 9.04
CA GLY A 15 30.15 -10.33 7.76
C GLY A 15 28.62 -10.31 7.78
N VAL A 16 28.02 -10.91 8.81
CA VAL A 16 26.55 -10.93 8.99
C VAL A 16 26.00 -9.53 9.17
N GLY A 17 26.66 -8.69 9.98
CA GLY A 17 26.24 -7.30 10.19
C GLY A 17 26.25 -6.47 8.90
N ILE A 18 27.26 -6.62 8.04
CA ILE A 18 27.34 -5.91 6.76
C ILE A 18 26.25 -6.40 5.80
N VAL A 19 25.97 -7.70 5.74
CA VAL A 19 24.90 -8.24 4.88
C VAL A 19 23.54 -7.73 5.32
N LEU A 20 23.23 -7.81 6.61
CA LEU A 20 21.96 -7.27 7.15
C LEU A 20 21.85 -5.76 6.91
N GLY A 21 22.94 -5.01 7.15
CA GLY A 21 22.99 -3.57 6.88
C GLY A 21 22.75 -3.24 5.41
N ALA A 22 23.33 -4.01 4.48
CA ALA A 22 23.11 -3.85 3.05
C ALA A 22 21.66 -4.16 2.65
N MET A 23 21.05 -5.21 3.23
CA MET A 23 19.64 -5.55 2.99
C MET A 23 18.70 -4.43 3.47
N VAL A 24 18.90 -3.94 4.69
CA VAL A 24 18.12 -2.81 5.24
C VAL A 24 18.35 -1.56 4.42
N GLY A 25 19.59 -1.27 4.00
CA GLY A 25 19.93 -0.13 3.15
C GLY A 25 19.26 -0.18 1.79
N PHE A 26 19.23 -1.36 1.15
CA PHE A 26 18.57 -1.54 -0.14
C PHE A 26 17.04 -1.43 -0.04
N PHE A 27 16.46 -1.97 1.04
CA PHE A 27 15.05 -1.78 1.36
C PHE A 27 14.69 -0.31 1.56
N ALA A 28 15.47 0.41 2.38
CA ALA A 28 15.28 1.83 2.62
C ALA A 28 15.43 2.67 1.33
N LEU A 29 16.43 2.35 0.51
CA LEU A 29 16.61 2.97 -0.81
C LEU A 29 15.39 2.75 -1.70
N GLY A 30 14.81 1.55 -1.69
CA GLY A 30 13.58 1.25 -2.41
C GLY A 30 12.39 2.11 -1.95
N LEU A 31 12.21 2.30 -0.64
CA LEU A 31 11.18 3.20 -0.11
C LEU A 31 11.40 4.65 -0.55
N VAL A 32 12.65 5.12 -0.54
CA VAL A 32 13.02 6.46 -1.05
C VAL A 32 12.67 6.57 -2.53
N VAL A 33 13.00 5.56 -3.34
CA VAL A 33 12.64 5.53 -4.77
C VAL A 33 11.13 5.56 -4.96
N VAL A 34 10.35 4.83 -4.16
CA VAL A 34 8.88 4.87 -4.21
C VAL A 34 8.35 6.28 -3.91
N ASP A 35 8.92 6.98 -2.93
CA ASP A 35 8.47 8.35 -2.60
C ASP A 35 8.84 9.37 -3.69
N LEU A 36 10.06 9.27 -4.25
CA LEU A 36 10.48 10.12 -5.37
C LEU A 36 9.62 9.87 -6.62
N LEU A 37 9.37 8.61 -6.96
CA LEU A 37 8.55 8.24 -8.11
C LEU A 37 7.09 8.60 -7.88
N GLY A 38 6.59 8.48 -6.65
CA GLY A 38 5.20 8.72 -6.30
C GLY A 38 4.65 10.07 -6.75
N GLY A 39 5.40 11.14 -6.49
CA GLY A 39 5.03 12.48 -6.96
C GLY A 39 4.93 12.59 -8.49
N LEU A 40 5.83 11.92 -9.22
CA LEU A 40 5.83 11.87 -10.68
C LEU A 40 4.69 11.00 -11.22
N LEU A 41 4.44 9.86 -10.57
CA LEU A 41 3.43 8.88 -10.94
C LEU A 41 2.02 9.44 -10.75
N VAL A 42 1.76 10.24 -9.71
CA VAL A 42 0.45 10.89 -9.54
C VAL A 42 0.22 11.94 -10.62
N ARG A 43 1.25 12.70 -11.02
CA ARG A 43 1.12 13.64 -12.16
C ARG A 43 0.82 12.89 -13.46
N TRP A 44 1.56 11.82 -13.73
CA TRP A 44 1.33 10.98 -14.91
C TRP A 44 -0.05 10.33 -14.91
N PHE A 45 -0.48 9.79 -13.76
CA PHE A 45 -1.80 9.20 -13.58
C PHE A 45 -2.91 10.23 -13.77
N ALA A 46 -2.77 11.44 -13.22
CA ALA A 46 -3.73 12.52 -13.41
C ALA A 46 -3.91 12.86 -14.90
N HIS A 47 -2.80 12.94 -15.65
CA HIS A 47 -2.84 13.13 -17.10
C HIS A 47 -3.50 11.96 -17.85
N LEU A 48 -3.22 10.73 -17.45
CA LEU A 48 -3.76 9.53 -18.12
C LEU A 48 -5.26 9.34 -17.83
N SER A 49 -5.66 9.57 -16.58
CA SER A 49 -7.04 9.46 -16.11
C SER A 49 -7.95 10.48 -16.80
N GLY A 50 -7.49 11.74 -16.95
CA GLY A 50 -8.23 12.78 -17.66
C GLY A 50 -8.49 12.45 -19.13
N ARG A 51 -7.61 11.69 -19.80
CA ARG A 51 -7.77 11.30 -21.21
C ARG A 51 -8.67 10.08 -21.43
N ARG A 52 -8.90 9.26 -20.40
CA ARG A 52 -9.67 8.00 -20.49
C ARG A 52 -11.06 8.07 -19.83
N ALA A 53 -11.46 9.22 -19.32
CA ALA A 53 -12.71 9.38 -18.61
C ALA A 53 -13.90 9.32 -19.58
N ALA A 54 -14.60 8.18 -19.61
CA ALA A 54 -15.77 7.93 -20.46
C ALA A 54 -17.12 8.12 -19.72
N THR A 55 -17.11 8.31 -18.39
CA THR A 55 -18.32 8.52 -17.59
C THR A 55 -18.23 9.78 -16.72
N PRO A 56 -19.36 10.40 -16.34
CA PRO A 56 -19.37 11.66 -15.58
C PRO A 56 -18.62 11.55 -14.24
N GLU A 57 -18.82 10.44 -13.54
CA GLU A 57 -18.12 10.10 -12.30
C GLU A 57 -16.59 9.96 -12.48
N HIS A 58 -16.11 9.46 -13.63
CA HIS A 58 -14.69 9.43 -13.95
C HIS A 58 -14.13 10.84 -14.21
N LEU A 59 -14.88 11.70 -14.91
CA LEU A 59 -14.44 13.06 -15.20
C LEU A 59 -14.30 13.87 -13.91
N VAL A 60 -15.30 13.78 -13.02
CA VAL A 60 -15.26 14.44 -11.71
C VAL A 60 -14.11 13.89 -10.87
N ALA A 61 -13.97 12.57 -10.77
CA ALA A 61 -12.88 11.95 -10.01
C ALA A 61 -11.50 12.33 -10.56
N ALA A 62 -11.32 12.35 -11.88
CA ALA A 62 -10.07 12.75 -12.52
C ALA A 62 -9.74 14.21 -12.22
N ARG A 63 -10.74 15.10 -12.26
CA ARG A 63 -10.55 16.52 -11.95
C ARG A 63 -10.16 16.74 -10.48
N LEU A 64 -10.86 16.07 -9.56
CA LEU A 64 -10.55 16.11 -8.12
C LEU A 64 -9.11 15.70 -7.81
N VAL A 65 -8.59 14.69 -8.52
CA VAL A 65 -7.20 14.23 -8.36
C VAL A 65 -6.21 15.16 -9.05
N SER A 66 -6.57 15.73 -10.21
CA SER A 66 -5.68 16.61 -10.97
C SER A 66 -5.50 17.99 -10.37
N ASP A 67 -6.46 18.48 -9.59
CA ASP A 67 -6.40 19.81 -8.98
C ASP A 67 -5.23 19.92 -7.99
N GLU A 68 -4.96 18.88 -7.18
CA GLU A 68 -3.89 18.87 -6.16
C GLU A 68 -3.16 17.52 -6.06
N PRO A 69 -2.34 17.14 -7.06
CA PRO A 69 -1.74 15.80 -7.12
C PRO A 69 -0.80 15.50 -5.94
N LYS A 70 -0.07 16.52 -5.44
CA LYS A 70 0.86 16.34 -4.31
C LYS A 70 0.12 16.08 -2.99
N ARG A 71 -1.01 16.75 -2.75
CA ARG A 71 -1.85 16.50 -1.56
C ARG A 71 -2.43 15.09 -1.64
N PHE A 72 -2.82 14.65 -2.84
CA PHE A 72 -3.30 13.30 -3.07
C PHE A 72 -2.24 12.21 -2.84
N TRP A 73 -1.00 12.41 -3.32
CA TRP A 73 0.12 11.48 -3.04
C TRP A 73 0.30 11.25 -1.55
N ARG A 74 0.32 12.33 -0.76
CA ARG A 74 0.49 12.24 0.70
C ARG A 74 -0.61 11.44 1.40
N ARG A 75 -1.80 11.31 0.81
CA ARG A 75 -2.90 10.51 1.35
C ARG A 75 -2.76 9.02 1.05
N VAL A 76 -2.11 8.66 -0.06
CA VAL A 76 -2.01 7.26 -0.52
C VAL A 76 -0.59 6.68 -0.39
N SER A 77 0.41 7.47 -0.01
CA SER A 77 1.80 7.04 0.10
C SER A 77 1.99 5.93 1.14
N GLY A 78 1.26 5.96 2.26
CA GLY A 78 1.28 4.87 3.25
C GLY A 78 0.91 3.52 2.65
N LEU A 79 -0.08 3.49 1.76
CA LEU A 79 -0.49 2.28 1.04
C LEU A 79 0.59 1.83 0.03
N ALA A 80 1.27 2.77 -0.61
CA ALA A 80 2.41 2.49 -1.49
C ALA A 80 3.51 1.76 -0.72
N MET A 81 3.90 2.30 0.44
CA MET A 81 4.95 1.74 1.29
C MET A 81 4.55 0.37 1.83
N ALA A 82 3.28 0.18 2.22
CA ALA A 82 2.77 -1.12 2.62
C ALA A 82 2.83 -2.14 1.47
N SER A 83 2.51 -1.73 0.24
CA SER A 83 2.56 -2.59 -0.96
C SER A 83 3.99 -3.01 -1.30
N PHE A 84 4.92 -2.06 -1.28
CA PHE A 84 6.35 -2.33 -1.46
C PHE A 84 6.90 -3.26 -0.36
N THR A 85 6.56 -2.96 0.89
CA THR A 85 6.97 -3.77 2.05
C THR A 85 6.41 -5.19 1.97
N ALA A 86 5.14 -5.34 1.61
CA ALA A 86 4.52 -6.65 1.42
C ALA A 86 5.23 -7.47 0.33
N ALA A 87 5.64 -6.85 -0.77
CA ALA A 87 6.41 -7.52 -1.83
C ALA A 87 7.80 -7.97 -1.35
N VAL A 88 8.57 -7.06 -0.73
CA VAL A 88 9.96 -7.33 -0.30
C VAL A 88 9.99 -8.27 0.90
N CYS A 89 9.31 -7.90 1.99
CA CYS A 89 9.25 -8.73 3.20
C CYS A 89 8.50 -10.03 2.92
N GLY A 90 7.48 -10.03 2.06
CA GLY A 90 6.78 -11.25 1.67
C GLY A 90 7.70 -12.27 1.02
N SER A 91 8.56 -11.81 0.11
CA SER A 91 9.56 -12.68 -0.52
C SER A 91 10.60 -13.18 0.49
N GLY A 92 11.08 -12.29 1.36
CA GLY A 92 12.07 -12.63 2.39
C GLY A 92 11.56 -13.66 3.39
N VAL A 93 10.35 -13.46 3.94
CA VAL A 93 9.79 -14.38 4.93
C VAL A 93 9.39 -15.71 4.30
N ALA A 94 8.88 -15.72 3.07
CA ALA A 94 8.59 -16.97 2.36
C ALA A 94 9.85 -17.83 2.15
N LEU A 95 10.98 -17.22 1.78
CA LEU A 95 12.25 -17.95 1.64
C LEU A 95 12.84 -18.37 2.99
N MET A 96 12.64 -17.56 4.02
CA MET A 96 13.07 -17.90 5.37
C MET A 96 12.33 -19.14 5.90
N GLN A 97 11.02 -19.26 5.61
CA GLN A 97 10.26 -20.48 5.91
C GLN A 97 10.72 -21.69 5.09
N LEU A 98 11.17 -21.50 3.85
CA LEU A 98 11.79 -22.61 3.10
C LEU A 98 13.01 -23.18 3.85
N GLY A 99 13.84 -22.31 4.41
CA GLY A 99 14.99 -22.72 5.22
C GLY A 99 14.59 -23.36 6.54
N LEU A 100 13.49 -22.89 7.15
CA LEU A 100 12.94 -23.44 8.39
C LEU A 100 12.46 -24.88 8.19
N ASP A 101 11.60 -25.13 7.20
CA ASP A 101 11.08 -26.46 6.92
C ASP A 101 12.21 -27.46 6.63
N ALA A 102 13.26 -27.03 5.93
CA ALA A 102 14.44 -27.86 5.67
C ALA A 102 15.25 -28.18 6.95
N ALA A 103 15.27 -27.26 7.92
CA ALA A 103 15.95 -27.47 9.20
C ALA A 103 15.11 -28.37 10.14
N GLU A 104 13.79 -28.29 10.09
CA GLU A 104 12.88 -29.15 10.87
C GLU A 104 12.94 -30.62 10.43
N ASP A 105 13.19 -30.88 9.15
CA ASP A 105 13.31 -32.23 8.59
C ASP A 105 14.62 -32.95 8.99
N GLU A 106 15.66 -32.23 9.42
CA GLU A 106 16.93 -32.80 9.90
C GLU A 106 17.07 -32.71 11.44
N PRO A 107 16.93 -33.83 12.18
CA PRO A 107 17.08 -33.83 13.63
C PRO A 107 18.49 -33.38 14.06
N GLY A 108 18.59 -32.22 14.71
CA GLY A 108 19.84 -31.67 15.25
C GLY A 108 20.49 -30.54 14.45
N SER A 109 19.90 -30.11 13.33
CA SER A 109 20.43 -29.03 12.50
C SER A 109 20.26 -27.63 13.14
N MET A 110 19.24 -27.45 13.98
CA MET A 110 18.88 -26.16 14.57
C MET A 110 18.24 -26.34 15.96
N GLY A 111 18.53 -25.42 16.88
CA GLY A 111 17.93 -25.45 18.22
C GLY A 111 16.44 -25.07 18.19
N THR A 112 15.63 -25.66 19.08
CA THR A 112 14.19 -25.34 19.20
C THR A 112 13.93 -23.84 19.41
N SER A 113 14.86 -23.14 20.08
CA SER A 113 14.82 -21.69 20.30
C SER A 113 14.85 -20.91 18.98
N ASP A 114 15.67 -21.34 18.03
CA ASP A 114 15.84 -20.65 16.75
C ASP A 114 14.60 -20.86 15.88
N ILE A 115 14.07 -22.09 15.83
CA ILE A 115 12.84 -22.43 15.10
C ILE A 115 11.67 -21.54 15.56
N ASN A 116 11.49 -21.37 16.87
CA ASN A 116 10.47 -20.48 17.42
C ASN A 116 10.68 -19.01 17.01
N LEU A 117 11.92 -18.53 16.99
CA LEU A 117 12.25 -17.16 16.55
C LEU A 117 11.85 -16.93 15.08
N PHE A 118 12.06 -17.92 14.21
CA PHE A 118 11.65 -17.85 12.80
C PHE A 118 10.12 -17.74 12.65
N HIS A 119 9.37 -18.53 13.43
CA HIS A 119 7.90 -18.45 13.49
C HIS A 119 7.39 -17.10 14.00
N ASP A 120 8.02 -16.57 15.05
CA ASP A 120 7.69 -15.28 15.62
C ASP A 120 7.93 -14.14 14.62
N LEU A 121 8.97 -14.23 13.78
CA LEU A 121 9.23 -13.21 12.77
C LEU A 121 8.11 -13.13 11.73
N PHE A 122 7.59 -14.27 11.25
CA PHE A 122 6.46 -14.27 10.32
C PHE A 122 5.22 -13.61 10.93
N THR A 123 4.92 -13.98 12.18
CA THR A 123 3.81 -13.39 12.93
C THR A 123 4.02 -11.89 13.14
N GLY A 124 5.25 -11.47 13.45
CA GLY A 124 5.62 -10.07 13.60
C GLY A 124 5.42 -9.26 12.32
N VAL A 125 5.79 -9.79 11.16
CA VAL A 125 5.56 -9.12 9.86
C VAL A 125 4.07 -8.98 9.56
N LEU A 126 3.27 -10.03 9.79
CA LEU A 126 1.82 -9.95 9.63
C LEU A 126 1.18 -8.94 10.58
N LEU A 127 1.63 -8.90 11.83
CA LEU A 127 1.14 -7.97 12.84
C LEU A 127 1.44 -6.52 12.45
N VAL A 128 2.68 -6.21 12.04
CA VAL A 128 3.05 -4.86 11.59
C VAL A 128 2.26 -4.45 10.34
N MET A 129 2.08 -5.36 9.38
CA MET A 129 1.27 -5.09 8.19
C MET A 129 -0.19 -4.84 8.55
N GLY A 130 -0.76 -5.63 9.45
CA GLY A 130 -2.12 -5.46 9.94
C GLY A 130 -2.33 -4.10 10.61
N ILE A 131 -1.42 -3.71 11.51
CA ILE A 131 -1.46 -2.38 12.15
C ILE A 131 -1.34 -1.27 11.10
N ALA A 132 -0.38 -1.38 10.17
CA ALA A 132 -0.18 -0.39 9.13
C ALA A 132 -1.45 -0.21 8.27
N ILE A 133 -2.09 -1.30 7.86
CA ILE A 133 -3.33 -1.28 7.10
C ILE A 133 -4.45 -0.55 7.86
N VAL A 134 -4.61 -0.85 9.15
CA VAL A 134 -5.63 -0.17 9.99
C VAL A 134 -5.36 1.33 10.05
N LEU A 135 -4.12 1.74 10.29
CA LEU A 135 -3.74 3.16 10.34
C LEU A 135 -3.96 3.86 8.99
N ILE A 136 -3.63 3.20 7.89
CA ILE A 136 -3.87 3.72 6.53
C ILE A 136 -5.37 3.88 6.28
N ALA A 137 -6.19 2.90 6.67
CA ALA A 137 -7.64 2.96 6.52
C ALA A 137 -8.27 4.11 7.33
N VAL A 138 -7.88 4.26 8.59
CA VAL A 138 -8.34 5.36 9.45
C VAL A 138 -7.93 6.71 8.84
N SER A 139 -6.67 6.84 8.41
CA SER A 139 -6.18 8.06 7.76
C SER A 139 -6.96 8.39 6.48
N ALA A 140 -7.26 7.39 5.64
CA ALA A 140 -8.03 7.57 4.41
C ALA A 140 -9.46 8.07 4.70
N VAL A 141 -10.13 7.51 5.70
CA VAL A 141 -11.48 7.94 6.12
C VAL A 141 -11.46 9.38 6.65
N ILE A 142 -10.51 9.71 7.54
CA ILE A 142 -10.39 11.07 8.09
C ILE A 142 -10.15 12.09 6.97
N ASN A 143 -9.23 11.80 6.05
CA ASN A 143 -8.95 12.68 4.92
C ASN A 143 -10.16 12.84 3.99
N GLN A 144 -10.93 11.77 3.77
CA GLN A 144 -12.15 11.87 2.95
C GLN A 144 -13.22 12.71 3.62
N VAL A 145 -13.40 12.59 4.94
CA VAL A 145 -14.34 13.42 5.69
C VAL A 145 -13.92 14.89 5.67
N ALA A 146 -12.63 15.18 5.90
CA ALA A 146 -12.11 16.54 5.81
C ALA A 146 -12.36 17.15 4.43
N ASP A 147 -12.11 16.40 3.35
CA ASP A 147 -12.37 16.85 1.99
C ASP A 147 -13.85 17.14 1.70
N ILE A 148 -14.77 16.38 2.32
CA ILE A 148 -16.20 16.63 2.20
C ILE A 148 -16.56 17.96 2.85
N TYR A 149 -16.05 18.22 4.06
CA TYR A 149 -16.29 19.48 4.76
C TYR A 149 -15.63 20.69 4.08
N ASP A 150 -14.39 20.55 3.60
CA ASP A 150 -13.65 21.58 2.84
C ASP A 150 -14.40 22.04 1.58
N ARG A 151 -15.27 21.17 1.01
CA ARG A 151 -15.98 21.42 -0.25
C ARG A 151 -17.50 21.48 -0.09
N THR A 152 -17.97 21.79 1.12
CA THR A 152 -19.41 21.84 1.46
C THR A 152 -20.21 22.68 0.47
N ASP A 153 -19.76 23.90 0.19
CA ASP A 153 -20.47 24.84 -0.69
C ASP A 153 -20.64 24.26 -2.09
N THR A 154 -19.57 23.65 -2.63
CA THR A 154 -19.57 23.01 -3.95
C THR A 154 -20.57 21.86 -4.02
N PHE A 155 -20.64 21.01 -2.98
CA PHE A 155 -21.61 19.92 -2.96
C PHE A 155 -23.06 20.40 -2.82
N SER A 156 -23.28 21.50 -2.08
CA SER A 156 -24.61 22.10 -1.95
C SER A 156 -25.09 22.72 -3.27
N ASP A 157 -24.21 23.41 -4.00
CA ASP A 157 -24.53 24.01 -5.30
C ASP A 157 -24.80 22.94 -6.36
N LEU A 158 -24.00 21.86 -6.37
CA LEU A 158 -24.22 20.71 -7.24
C LEU A 158 -25.56 20.02 -6.93
N TYR A 159 -25.90 19.86 -5.65
CA TYR A 159 -27.19 19.29 -5.26
C TYR A 159 -28.36 20.20 -5.64
N ALA A 160 -28.23 21.52 -5.47
CA ALA A 160 -29.21 22.50 -5.91
C ALA A 160 -29.40 22.50 -7.44
N ALA A 161 -28.33 22.22 -8.20
CA ALA A 161 -28.37 22.03 -9.65
C ALA A 161 -28.94 20.65 -10.07
N GLY A 162 -29.36 19.80 -9.13
CA GLY A 162 -30.00 18.50 -9.39
C GLY A 162 -29.04 17.30 -9.43
N ALA A 163 -27.80 17.44 -8.99
CA ALA A 163 -26.87 16.31 -8.95
C ALA A 163 -27.29 15.26 -7.90
N ASP A 164 -27.31 13.99 -8.30
CA ASP A 164 -27.59 12.87 -7.39
C ASP A 164 -26.44 12.70 -6.36
N PRO A 165 -26.74 12.79 -5.04
CA PRO A 165 -25.75 12.55 -3.98
C PRO A 165 -25.04 11.20 -4.07
N GLN A 166 -25.70 10.18 -4.65
CA GLN A 166 -25.08 8.87 -4.81
C GLN A 166 -24.01 8.86 -5.91
N LEU A 167 -24.22 9.63 -6.98
CA LEU A 167 -23.22 9.80 -8.04
C LEU A 167 -22.01 10.58 -7.53
N LEU A 168 -22.25 11.63 -6.73
CA LEU A 168 -21.19 12.40 -6.07
C LEU A 168 -20.36 11.53 -5.12
N HIS A 169 -21.02 10.70 -4.30
CA HIS A 169 -20.33 9.76 -3.41
C HIS A 169 -19.48 8.75 -4.19
N ARG A 170 -20.03 8.17 -5.27
CA ARG A 170 -19.28 7.25 -6.14
C ARG A 170 -18.05 7.91 -6.75
N ALA A 171 -18.17 9.15 -7.20
CA ALA A 171 -17.03 9.92 -7.72
C ALA A 171 -15.95 10.12 -6.64
N LEU A 172 -16.33 10.44 -5.39
CA LEU A 172 -15.38 10.59 -4.28
C LEU A 172 -14.67 9.29 -3.92
N VAL A 173 -15.40 8.18 -3.80
CA VAL A 173 -14.77 6.87 -3.55
C VAL A 173 -13.83 6.51 -4.69
N ARG A 174 -14.21 6.77 -5.94
CA ARG A 174 -13.36 6.48 -7.10
C ARG A 174 -12.12 7.37 -7.16
N ALA A 175 -12.24 8.65 -6.79
CA ALA A 175 -11.11 9.56 -6.69
C ALA A 175 -10.05 9.06 -5.72
N VAL A 176 -10.44 8.39 -4.63
CA VAL A 176 -9.50 7.79 -3.67
C VAL A 176 -8.99 6.42 -4.15
N MET A 177 -9.90 5.54 -4.56
CA MET A 177 -9.58 4.14 -4.87
C MET A 177 -8.74 3.98 -6.15
N ALA A 178 -8.98 4.79 -7.19
CA ALA A 178 -8.26 4.62 -8.44
C ALA A 178 -6.75 4.92 -8.26
N PRO A 179 -6.32 6.07 -7.71
CA PRO A 179 -4.92 6.30 -7.38
C PRO A 179 -4.36 5.26 -6.41
N ALA A 180 -5.12 4.88 -5.37
CA ALA A 180 -4.67 3.90 -4.39
C ALA A 180 -4.29 2.56 -5.05
N ILE A 181 -5.14 2.03 -5.92
CA ILE A 181 -4.87 0.77 -6.64
C ILE A 181 -3.64 0.91 -7.54
N TRP A 182 -3.55 1.99 -8.32
CA TRP A 182 -2.43 2.22 -9.22
C TRP A 182 -1.10 2.33 -8.49
N VAL A 183 -1.09 3.10 -7.39
CA VAL A 183 0.09 3.29 -6.56
C VAL A 183 0.49 1.99 -5.86
N SER A 184 -0.47 1.21 -5.35
CA SER A 184 -0.20 -0.11 -4.80
C SER A 184 0.42 -1.07 -5.80
N LEU A 185 -0.12 -1.13 -7.01
CA LEU A 185 0.40 -1.98 -8.08
C LEU A 185 1.81 -1.56 -8.49
N LEU A 186 2.06 -0.26 -8.61
CA LEU A 186 3.37 0.27 -9.01
C LEU A 186 4.42 0.05 -7.90
N ALA A 187 4.10 0.38 -6.65
CA ALA A 187 5.02 0.24 -5.54
C ALA A 187 5.28 -1.23 -5.19
N GLY A 188 4.22 -2.06 -5.16
CA GLY A 188 4.34 -3.50 -5.01
C GLY A 188 5.12 -4.13 -6.16
N GLY A 189 4.80 -3.77 -7.41
CA GLY A 189 5.52 -4.22 -8.59
C GLY A 189 6.99 -3.81 -8.59
N LEU A 190 7.31 -2.61 -8.14
CA LEU A 190 8.69 -2.15 -7.98
C LEU A 190 9.41 -2.93 -6.88
N GLY A 191 8.74 -3.26 -5.76
CA GLY A 191 9.29 -4.14 -4.73
C GLY A 191 9.55 -5.56 -5.24
N LEU A 192 8.64 -6.11 -6.04
CA LEU A 192 8.84 -7.41 -6.69
C LEU A 192 9.96 -7.37 -7.72
N MET A 193 10.06 -6.29 -8.50
CA MET A 193 11.14 -6.09 -9.47
C MET A 193 12.50 -5.98 -8.77
N LEU A 194 12.54 -5.28 -7.64
CA LEU A 194 13.72 -5.12 -6.81
C LEU A 194 14.25 -6.46 -6.29
N VAL A 195 13.32 -7.35 -5.93
CA VAL A 195 13.60 -8.63 -5.27
C VAL A 195 13.32 -9.80 -6.22
N LEU A 196 13.36 -9.58 -7.55
CA LEU A 196 12.84 -10.50 -8.56
C LEU A 196 13.33 -11.95 -8.42
N PRO A 197 14.63 -12.24 -8.21
CA PRO A 197 15.10 -13.62 -8.06
C PRO A 197 14.53 -14.29 -6.80
N LEU A 198 14.45 -13.53 -5.70
CA LEU A 198 13.92 -14.00 -4.43
C LEU A 198 12.39 -14.14 -4.48
N ALA A 199 11.69 -13.19 -5.11
CA ALA A 199 10.24 -13.23 -5.30
C ALA A 199 9.83 -14.41 -6.19
N GLY A 200 10.59 -14.67 -7.26
CA GLY A 200 10.40 -15.84 -8.11
C GLY A 200 10.62 -17.15 -7.35
N ALA A 201 11.70 -17.25 -6.57
CA ALA A 201 11.95 -18.41 -5.72
C ALA A 201 10.86 -18.58 -4.64
N ALA A 202 10.45 -17.50 -3.97
CA ALA A 202 9.36 -17.52 -2.98
C ALA A 202 8.05 -18.03 -3.58
N LEU A 203 7.70 -17.57 -4.77
CA LEU A 203 6.47 -17.99 -5.46
C LEU A 203 6.52 -19.46 -5.87
N VAL A 204 7.68 -19.98 -6.27
CA VAL A 204 7.84 -21.38 -6.69
C VAL A 204 7.89 -22.32 -5.49
N PHE A 205 8.68 -21.98 -4.47
CA PHE A 205 8.97 -22.89 -3.36
C PHE A 205 8.04 -22.73 -2.15
N LYS A 206 7.54 -21.52 -1.88
CA LYS A 206 6.61 -21.23 -0.76
C LYS A 206 5.46 -20.29 -1.21
N PRO A 207 4.64 -20.73 -2.20
CA PRO A 207 3.55 -19.90 -2.73
C PRO A 207 2.54 -19.49 -1.66
N ALA A 208 2.19 -20.39 -0.74
CA ALA A 208 1.17 -20.13 0.28
C ALA A 208 1.53 -18.93 1.18
N THR A 209 2.75 -18.91 1.71
CA THR A 209 3.26 -17.83 2.59
C THR A 209 3.34 -16.51 1.85
N PHE A 210 3.90 -16.55 0.63
CA PHE A 210 4.04 -15.37 -0.20
C PHE A 210 2.68 -14.77 -0.58
N LEU A 211 1.73 -15.62 -1.01
CA LEU A 211 0.37 -15.20 -1.34
C LEU A 211 -0.41 -14.72 -0.12
N THR A 212 -0.17 -15.29 1.06
CA THR A 212 -0.82 -14.83 2.31
C THR A 212 -0.43 -13.39 2.61
N ILE A 213 0.85 -13.03 2.47
CA ILE A 213 1.32 -11.66 2.69
C ILE A 213 0.73 -10.71 1.65
N LEU A 214 0.68 -11.09 0.37
CA LEU A 214 0.01 -10.30 -0.67
C LEU A 214 -1.50 -10.17 -0.43
N LEU A 215 -2.15 -11.21 0.09
CA LEU A 215 -3.56 -11.21 0.42
C LEU A 215 -3.86 -10.21 1.55
N THR A 216 -2.97 -10.03 2.52
CA THR A 216 -3.16 -9.00 3.57
C THR A 216 -3.29 -7.61 2.96
N LEU A 217 -2.53 -7.30 1.91
CA LEU A 217 -2.64 -6.03 1.18
C LEU A 217 -4.00 -5.86 0.52
N VAL A 218 -4.48 -6.92 -0.14
CA VAL A 218 -5.81 -6.93 -0.78
C VAL A 218 -6.90 -6.71 0.26
N ILE A 219 -6.81 -7.40 1.40
CA ILE A 219 -7.72 -7.20 2.54
C ILE A 219 -7.67 -5.73 2.99
N GLY A 220 -6.48 -5.13 3.10
CA GLY A 220 -6.36 -3.73 3.45
C GLY A 220 -7.03 -2.77 2.47
N ILE A 221 -6.89 -3.00 1.16
CA ILE A 221 -7.58 -2.23 0.12
C ILE A 221 -9.11 -2.36 0.25
N VAL A 222 -9.61 -3.55 0.58
CA VAL A 222 -11.03 -3.78 0.83
C VAL A 222 -11.50 -3.05 2.09
N ILE A 223 -10.73 -3.10 3.18
CA ILE A 223 -11.03 -2.37 4.43
C ILE A 223 -11.10 -0.88 4.16
N ILE A 224 -10.14 -0.32 3.42
CA ILE A 224 -10.16 1.09 3.01
C ILE A 224 -11.45 1.38 2.25
N ARG A 225 -11.77 0.59 1.22
CA ARG A 225 -12.99 0.77 0.42
C ARG A 225 -14.26 0.74 1.28
N CYS A 226 -14.36 -0.19 2.22
CA CYS A 226 -15.49 -0.28 3.15
C CYS A 226 -15.55 0.94 4.07
N GLY A 227 -14.42 1.38 4.63
CA GLY A 227 -14.34 2.59 5.45
C GLY A 227 -14.81 3.84 4.69
N LEU A 228 -14.41 3.98 3.42
CA LEU A 228 -14.84 5.11 2.58
C LEU A 228 -16.35 5.11 2.34
N GLN A 229 -17.03 3.96 2.36
CA GLN A 229 -18.51 3.92 2.22
C GLN A 229 -19.23 4.51 3.45
N LEU A 230 -18.59 4.50 4.63
CA LEU A 230 -19.14 5.08 5.85
C LEU A 230 -19.28 6.61 5.77
N THR A 231 -18.63 7.26 4.79
CA THR A 231 -18.73 8.72 4.58
C THR A 231 -19.99 9.14 3.80
N LYS A 232 -20.74 8.18 3.22
CA LYS A 232 -21.97 8.44 2.46
C LYS A 232 -23.03 9.27 3.22
N PRO A 233 -23.41 8.96 4.48
CA PRO A 233 -24.38 9.76 5.21
C PRO A 233 -23.88 11.19 5.47
N ILE A 234 -22.58 11.36 5.75
CA ILE A 234 -21.96 12.68 6.00
C ILE A 234 -22.07 13.55 4.74
N LEU A 235 -21.74 12.99 3.58
CA LEU A 235 -21.90 13.71 2.31
C LEU A 235 -23.36 14.11 2.07
N ARG A 236 -24.30 13.19 2.34
CA ARG A 236 -25.73 13.49 2.16
C ARG A 236 -26.16 14.63 3.07
N SER A 237 -25.80 14.61 4.35
CA SER A 237 -26.15 15.68 5.28
C SER A 237 -25.58 17.03 4.87
N VAL A 238 -24.32 17.05 4.42
CA VAL A 238 -23.64 18.28 3.98
C VAL A 238 -24.26 18.83 2.69
N ALA A 239 -24.55 17.97 1.71
CA ALA A 239 -25.14 18.36 0.44
C ALA A 239 -26.59 18.86 0.57
N THR A 240 -27.39 18.27 1.48
CA THR A 240 -28.79 18.65 1.68
C THR A 240 -29.00 19.79 2.66
N ALA A 241 -28.00 20.16 3.47
CA ALA A 241 -28.14 21.22 4.46
C ALA A 241 -28.49 22.58 3.83
N GLY A 242 -28.09 22.83 2.57
CA GLY A 242 -28.29 24.11 1.88
C GLY A 242 -27.69 25.29 2.66
N ARG A 243 -27.82 26.53 2.17
CA ARG A 243 -27.44 27.75 2.92
C ARG A 243 -28.39 28.01 4.10
N ALA A 244 -28.53 27.09 5.05
CA ALA A 244 -29.28 27.31 6.29
C ALA A 244 -28.52 28.20 7.30
N ARG A 245 -27.52 28.98 6.84
CA ARG A 245 -26.61 29.78 7.68
C ARG A 245 -26.46 31.24 7.28
N ASP A 246 -27.29 31.74 6.36
CA ASP A 246 -27.37 33.17 6.05
C ASP A 246 -28.70 33.77 6.55
#